data_AF-A0A379WPP5-F1
#
_entry.id   AF-A0A379WPP5-F1
#
_cell.length_a   1.000
_cell.length_b   1.000
_cell.length_c   1.000
_cell.angle_alpha   90.00
_cell.angle_beta   90.00
_cell.angle_gamma   90.00
#
_symmetry.space_group_name_H-M   'P 1'
#
loop_
_entity.id
_entity.type
_entity.pdbx_description
1 polymer ?
#
loop_
_entity_poly.entity_id
_entity_poly.type
_entity_poly.pdbx_seq_one_letter_code
_entity_poly.pdbx_strand_id
1 'polypeptide(L)'
;MLNASRFWRCIMMPRKVLTGDLPTPVKYFNSQIAQEYKAIEKIAQQKLVDMAPDELRDIFAPLIDENAWSEEEQAIVKQADALCAYLKCLEELSAGNNEFGLAKTRLEKTLELRRSQEMDYFMAVFVPSFHLSLDEISQDSPL
;
A
#
# COMPACT_ATOMS: atom_id res chain seq x y z
N MET A 1 4.92 -20.50 -5.14
CA MET A 1 4.83 -19.02 -5.16
C MET A 1 4.20 -18.55 -3.86
N LEU A 2 4.98 -18.52 -2.78
CA LEU A 2 4.49 -17.99 -1.50
C LEU A 2 4.50 -16.46 -1.56
N ASN A 3 3.34 -15.87 -1.33
CA ASN A 3 3.19 -14.69 -0.47
C ASN A 3 3.90 -13.39 -0.85
N ALA A 4 4.19 -13.05 -2.12
CA ALA A 4 4.63 -11.68 -2.43
C ALA A 4 3.60 -10.65 -1.88
N SER A 5 2.31 -10.88 -2.12
CA SER A 5 1.22 -10.02 -1.63
C SER A 5 0.97 -10.09 -0.11
N ARG A 6 1.37 -11.17 0.56
CA ARG A 6 1.23 -11.35 2.03
C ARG A 6 2.43 -10.79 2.78
N PHE A 7 3.63 -10.93 2.22
CA PHE A 7 4.87 -10.36 2.74
C PHE A 7 4.84 -8.83 2.64
N TRP A 8 4.39 -8.30 1.51
CA TRP A 8 4.13 -6.87 1.33
C TRP A 8 3.09 -6.31 2.30
N ARG A 9 2.03 -7.08 2.58
CA ARG A 9 0.99 -6.70 3.54
C ARG A 9 1.49 -6.69 4.98
N CYS A 10 2.41 -7.58 5.36
CA CYS A 10 3.06 -7.58 6.67
C CYS A 10 3.98 -6.37 6.89
N ILE A 11 4.62 -5.86 5.84
CA ILE A 11 5.56 -4.72 5.95
C ILE A 11 4.83 -3.37 5.93
N MET A 12 3.79 -3.20 5.11
CA MET A 12 3.11 -1.89 4.96
C MET A 12 2.01 -1.61 5.99
N MET A 13 1.38 -2.64 6.57
CA MET A 13 0.22 -2.47 7.47
C MET A 13 0.51 -2.10 8.94
N PRO A 14 1.71 -2.23 9.55
CA PRO A 14 1.86 -1.98 10.99
C PRO A 14 1.45 -0.56 11.40
N ARG A 15 1.83 0.45 10.60
CA ARG A 15 1.59 1.86 10.95
C ARG A 15 0.10 2.21 11.00
N LYS A 16 -0.68 1.72 10.03
CA LYS A 16 -2.11 2.05 9.91
C LYS A 16 -2.98 1.44 11.01
N VAL A 17 -2.49 0.40 11.70
CA VAL A 17 -3.23 -0.27 12.79
C VAL A 17 -3.32 0.60 14.06
N LEU A 18 -2.30 1.41 14.36
CA LEU A 18 -2.25 2.22 15.58
C LEU A 18 -2.80 3.64 15.42
N THR A 19 -2.60 4.27 14.26
CA THR A 19 -3.01 5.67 14.06
C THR A 19 -4.41 5.84 13.47
N GLY A 20 -4.99 4.77 12.92
CA GLY A 20 -6.20 4.85 12.09
C GLY A 20 -5.90 5.51 10.73
N ASP A 21 -6.45 4.99 9.63
CA ASP A 21 -6.20 5.58 8.32
C ASP A 21 -7.04 6.86 8.16
N LEU A 22 -6.36 8.01 8.17
CA LEU A 22 -7.00 9.29 7.86
C LEU A 22 -7.04 9.46 6.32
N PRO A 23 -8.17 9.83 5.72
CA PRO A 23 -8.23 10.01 4.27
C PRO A 23 -7.24 11.08 3.80
N THR A 24 -6.53 10.81 2.71
CA THR A 24 -5.48 11.66 2.12
C THR A 24 -5.85 13.15 2.03
N PRO A 25 -7.08 13.55 1.64
CA PRO A 25 -7.47 14.96 1.60
C PRO A 25 -7.42 15.67 2.97
N VAL A 26 -7.62 14.93 4.06
CA VAL A 26 -7.57 15.47 5.43
C VAL A 26 -6.11 15.52 5.91
N LYS A 27 -5.31 14.49 5.62
CA LYS A 27 -3.87 14.45 5.96
C LYS A 27 -3.09 15.64 5.39
N TYR A 28 -3.48 16.11 4.20
CA TYR A 28 -2.79 17.20 3.49
C TYR A 28 -3.64 18.49 3.40
N PHE A 29 -4.62 18.66 4.29
CA PHE A 29 -5.47 19.86 4.30
C PHE A 29 -4.66 21.15 4.50
N ASN A 30 -3.67 21.13 5.41
CA ASN A 30 -2.66 22.17 5.55
C ASN A 30 -1.33 21.59 6.01
N SER A 31 -0.25 22.37 5.88
CA SER A 31 1.11 21.95 6.23
C SER A 31 1.27 21.60 7.71
N GLN A 32 0.56 22.27 8.61
CA GLN A 32 0.62 22.04 10.04
C GLN A 32 0.01 20.68 10.41
N ILE A 33 -1.18 20.36 9.90
CA ILE A 33 -1.84 19.07 10.10
C ILE A 33 -0.99 17.94 9.52
N ALA A 34 -0.40 18.13 8.34
CA ALA A 34 0.49 17.15 7.74
C ALA A 34 1.73 16.87 8.61
N GLN A 35 2.31 17.91 9.22
CA GLN A 35 3.46 17.77 10.13
C GLN A 35 3.09 17.07 11.43
N GLU A 36 2.00 17.48 12.08
CA GLU A 36 1.52 16.85 13.30
C GLU A 36 1.15 15.38 13.07
N TYR A 37 0.52 15.08 11.94
CA TYR A 37 0.19 13.70 11.60
C TYR A 37 1.44 12.83 11.39
N LYS A 38 2.47 13.36 10.72
CA LYS A 38 3.77 12.67 10.61
C LYS A 38 4.41 12.45 11.98
N ALA A 39 4.30 13.39 12.90
CA ALA A 39 4.81 13.22 14.26
C ALA A 39 4.07 12.09 15.01
N ILE A 40 2.74 12.03 14.88
CA ILE A 40 1.91 10.97 15.46
C ILE A 40 2.28 9.60 14.86
N GLU A 41 2.45 9.52 13.54
CA GLU A 41 2.89 8.31 12.83
C GLU A 41 4.26 7.82 13.34
N LYS A 42 5.21 8.73 13.56
CA LYS A 42 6.53 8.39 14.13
C LYS A 42 6.44 7.84 15.54
N ILE A 43 5.59 8.43 16.39
CA ILE A 43 5.36 7.92 17.75
C ILE A 43 4.74 6.52 17.71
N ALA A 44 3.79 6.27 16.79
CA ALA A 44 3.18 4.96 16.62
C ALA A 44 4.17 3.91 16.12
N GLN A 45 5.05 4.27 15.17
CA GLN A 45 6.14 3.41 14.69
C GLN A 45 7.07 3.02 15.84
N GLN A 46 7.51 3.99 16.65
CA GLN A 46 8.37 3.69 17.80
C GLN A 46 7.69 2.74 18.79
N LYS A 47 6.42 2.98 19.11
CA LYS A 47 5.65 2.07 19.98
C LYS A 47 5.56 0.65 19.43
N LEU A 48 5.42 0.47 18.12
CA LEU A 48 5.41 -0.86 17.49
C LEU A 48 6.75 -1.57 17.66
N VAL A 49 7.86 -0.85 17.47
CA VAL A 49 9.21 -1.38 17.69
C VAL A 49 9.40 -1.77 19.16
N ASP A 50 8.92 -0.94 20.08
CA ASP A 50 9.03 -1.20 21.52
C ASP A 50 8.17 -2.40 21.97
N MET A 51 7.05 -2.67 21.28
CA MET A 51 6.19 -3.83 21.53
C MET A 51 6.80 -5.16 21.02
N ALA A 52 7.81 -5.10 20.13
CA ALA A 52 8.50 -6.30 19.68
C ALA A 52 9.36 -6.89 20.83
N PRO A 53 9.47 -8.23 20.93
CA PRO A 53 10.42 -8.87 21.84
C PRO A 53 11.85 -8.39 21.61
N ASP A 54 12.65 -8.26 22.67
CA ASP A 54 14.01 -7.71 22.59
C ASP A 54 14.88 -8.40 21.53
N GLU A 55 14.76 -9.74 21.41
CA GLU A 55 15.50 -10.57 20.44
C GLU A 55 15.17 -10.27 18.97
N LEU A 56 14.00 -9.69 18.71
CA LEU A 56 13.51 -9.40 17.36
C LEU A 56 13.48 -7.90 17.06
N ARG A 57 13.68 -7.04 18.06
CA ARG A 57 13.57 -5.59 17.91
C ARG A 57 14.50 -5.05 16.84
N ASP A 58 15.75 -5.54 16.80
CA ASP A 58 16.74 -5.14 15.78
C ASP A 58 16.36 -5.57 14.36
N ILE A 59 15.56 -6.64 14.24
CA ILE A 59 15.05 -7.15 12.95
C ILE A 59 13.84 -6.32 12.50
N PHE A 60 12.94 -5.96 13.43
CA PHE A 60 11.71 -5.23 13.10
C PHE A 60 11.89 -3.71 13.01
N ALA A 61 12.83 -3.12 13.74
CA ALA A 61 13.10 -1.68 13.72
C ALA A 61 13.32 -1.12 12.29
N PRO A 62 14.23 -1.67 11.46
CA PRO A 62 14.43 -1.17 10.10
C PRO A 62 13.25 -1.47 9.17
N LEU A 63 12.34 -2.38 9.53
CA LEU A 63 11.13 -2.67 8.75
C LEU A 63 9.97 -1.74 9.08
N ILE A 64 10.03 -1.02 10.21
CA ILE A 64 8.95 -0.15 10.71
C ILE A 64 9.33 1.34 10.58
N ASP A 65 10.60 1.68 10.82
CA ASP A 65 11.09 3.05 10.70
C ASP A 65 11.37 3.43 9.24
N GLU A 66 10.51 4.27 8.68
CA GLU A 66 10.66 4.80 7.31
C GLU A 66 11.97 5.59 7.11
N ASN A 67 12.59 6.10 8.18
CA ASN A 67 13.87 6.83 8.08
C ASN A 67 15.06 5.88 7.85
N ALA A 68 14.89 4.58 8.12
CA ALA A 68 15.92 3.57 7.87
C ALA A 68 15.98 3.16 6.39
N TRP A 69 14.98 3.53 5.59
CA TRP A 69 14.88 3.15 4.19
C TRP A 69 15.58 4.16 3.28
N SER A 70 16.27 3.62 2.27
CA SER A 70 16.77 4.40 1.14
C SER A 70 15.64 5.09 0.38
N GLU A 71 15.96 6.14 -0.38
CA GLU A 71 14.98 6.82 -1.22
C GLU A 71 14.31 5.87 -2.23
N GLU A 72 15.06 4.89 -2.74
CA GLU A 72 14.57 3.86 -3.66
C GLU A 72 13.54 2.93 -2.98
N GLU A 73 13.85 2.42 -1.79
CA GLU A 73 12.92 1.60 -1.01
C GLU A 73 11.64 2.37 -0.67
N GLN A 74 11.77 3.63 -0.25
CA GLN A 74 10.61 4.49 0.00
C GLN A 74 9.77 4.72 -1.26
N ALA A 75 10.40 4.87 -2.43
CA ALA A 75 9.70 5.05 -3.70
C ALA A 75 8.91 3.78 -4.07
N ILE A 76 9.53 2.60 -3.94
CA ILE A 76 8.90 1.30 -4.19
C ILE A 76 7.72 1.08 -3.24
N VAL A 77 7.86 1.38 -1.95
CA VAL A 77 6.77 1.26 -0.97
C VAL A 77 5.60 2.19 -1.32
N LYS A 78 5.87 3.46 -1.66
CA LYS A 78 4.83 4.41 -2.09
C LYS A 78 4.14 4.01 -3.39
N GLN A 79 4.89 3.37 -4.28
CA GLN A 79 4.37 2.82 -5.53
C GLN A 79 3.40 1.67 -5.25
N ALA A 80 3.80 0.74 -4.38
CA ALA A 80 2.97 -0.39 -3.98
C ALA A 80 1.72 0.02 -3.19
N ASP A 81 1.80 1.03 -2.32
CA ASP A 81 0.62 1.57 -1.61
C ASP A 81 -0.41 2.13 -2.60
N ALA A 82 0.05 2.89 -3.59
CA ALA A 82 -0.82 3.42 -4.65
C ALA A 82 -1.43 2.29 -5.50
N LEU A 83 -0.67 1.24 -5.83
CA LEU A 83 -1.17 0.07 -6.54
C LEU A 83 -2.22 -0.68 -5.72
N CYS A 84 -1.98 -0.91 -4.43
CA CYS A 84 -2.95 -1.56 -3.54
C CYS A 84 -4.27 -0.78 -3.48
N ALA A 85 -4.19 0.55 -3.35
CA ALA A 85 -5.36 1.41 -3.34
C ALA A 85 -6.10 1.37 -4.69
N TYR A 86 -5.38 1.32 -5.82
CA TYR A 86 -5.96 1.21 -7.15
C TYR A 86 -6.69 -0.11 -7.34
N LEU A 87 -6.06 -1.24 -6.98
CA LEU A 87 -6.68 -2.56 -7.03
C LEU A 87 -7.94 -2.63 -6.18
N LYS A 88 -7.93 -2.03 -4.99
CA LYS A 88 -9.12 -1.96 -4.14
C LYS A 88 -10.25 -1.17 -4.81
N CYS A 89 -9.93 -0.09 -5.52
CA CYS A 89 -10.93 0.64 -6.31
C CYS A 89 -11.52 -0.23 -7.44
N LEU A 90 -10.70 -1.04 -8.11
CA LEU A 90 -11.18 -1.95 -9.15
C LEU A 90 -12.14 -3.01 -8.59
N GLU A 91 -11.80 -3.61 -7.45
CA GLU A 91 -12.67 -4.58 -6.77
C GLU A 91 -14.02 -3.97 -6.38
N GLU A 92 -14.01 -2.77 -5.78
CA GLU A 92 -15.24 -2.06 -5.38
C GLU A 92 -16.10 -1.67 -6.59
N LEU A 93 -15.47 -1.21 -7.68
CA LEU A 93 -16.19 -0.91 -8.93
C LEU A 93 -16.81 -2.18 -9.54
N SER A 94 -16.08 -3.30 -9.52
CA SER A 94 -16.61 -4.60 -9.96
C SER A 94 -17.76 -5.09 -9.08
N ALA A 95 -17.77 -4.73 -7.80
CA ALA A 95 -18.87 -5.00 -6.88
C ALA A 95 -20.06 -4.03 -7.04
N GLY A 96 -19.99 -3.09 -7.99
CA GLY A 96 -21.05 -2.12 -8.29
C GLY A 96 -20.97 -0.81 -7.50
N ASN A 97 -19.90 -0.59 -6.73
CA ASN A 97 -19.72 0.62 -5.95
C ASN A 97 -19.07 1.75 -6.78
N ASN A 98 -19.91 2.54 -7.44
CA ASN A 98 -19.48 3.63 -8.32
C ASN A 98 -18.83 4.83 -7.59
N GLU A 99 -18.92 4.93 -6.26
CA GLU A 99 -18.28 6.01 -5.49
C GLU A 99 -16.75 6.01 -5.65
N PHE A 100 -16.17 4.83 -5.96
CA PHE A 100 -14.74 4.65 -6.17
C PHE A 100 -14.25 5.13 -7.55
N GLY A 101 -15.13 5.53 -8.45
CA GLY A 101 -14.74 6.01 -9.80
C GLY A 101 -13.84 7.26 -9.75
N LEU A 102 -14.16 8.22 -8.88
CA LEU A 102 -13.34 9.42 -8.69
C LEU A 102 -11.99 9.10 -8.03
N ALA A 103 -11.96 8.14 -7.11
CA ALA A 103 -10.74 7.68 -6.46
C ALA A 103 -9.81 6.98 -7.47
N LYS A 104 -10.35 6.11 -8.32
CA LYS A 104 -9.64 5.44 -9.42
C LYS A 104 -8.93 6.46 -10.32
N THR A 105 -9.64 7.46 -10.83
CA THR A 105 -9.04 8.47 -11.73
C THR A 105 -7.92 9.27 -11.07
N ARG A 106 -8.02 9.55 -9.76
CA ARG A 106 -6.94 10.22 -9.01
C ARG A 106 -5.73 9.31 -8.81
N LEU A 107 -5.97 8.03 -8.54
CA LEU A 107 -4.92 7.02 -8.38
C LEU A 107 -4.20 6.74 -9.70
N GLU A 108 -4.89 6.70 -10.84
CA GLU A 108 -4.26 6.55 -12.16
C GLU A 108 -3.25 7.66 -12.45
N LYS A 109 -3.59 8.92 -12.16
CA LYS A 109 -2.63 10.03 -12.26
C LYS A 109 -1.44 9.86 -11.32
N THR A 110 -1.68 9.34 -10.13
CA THR A 110 -0.65 9.12 -9.10
C THR A 110 0.29 8.00 -9.50
N LEU A 111 -0.23 6.93 -10.12
CA LEU A 111 0.54 5.82 -10.66
C LEU A 111 1.39 6.27 -11.84
N GLU A 112 0.85 7.07 -12.76
CA GLU A 112 1.62 7.60 -13.91
C GLU A 112 2.80 8.48 -13.45
N LEU A 113 2.61 9.30 -12.41
CA LEU A 113 3.68 10.12 -11.83
C LEU A 113 4.79 9.29 -11.15
N ARG A 114 4.50 8.05 -10.77
CA ARG A 114 5.43 7.12 -10.09
C ARG A 114 5.77 5.92 -10.97
N ARG A 115 5.55 6.04 -12.27
CA ARG A 115 5.69 4.95 -13.22
C ARG A 115 7.12 4.42 -13.25
N SER A 116 7.26 3.11 -13.29
CA SER A 116 8.53 2.41 -13.46
C SER A 116 8.33 1.16 -14.32
N GLN A 117 9.43 0.55 -14.77
CA GLN A 117 9.35 -0.66 -15.61
C GLN A 117 8.72 -1.84 -14.86
N GLU A 118 8.98 -1.95 -13.55
CA GLU A 118 8.41 -2.97 -12.68
C GLU A 118 6.91 -2.77 -12.50
N MET A 119 6.45 -1.52 -12.34
CA MET A 119 5.01 -1.20 -12.31
C MET A 119 4.35 -1.56 -13.63
N ASP A 120 4.95 -1.20 -14.77
CA ASP A 120 4.39 -1.50 -16.08
C ASP A 120 4.23 -3.01 -16.29
N TYR A 121 5.23 -3.80 -15.89
CA TYR A 121 5.13 -5.26 -15.89
C TYR A 121 4.00 -5.74 -14.97
N PHE A 122 3.90 -5.20 -13.76
CA PHE A 122 2.85 -5.59 -12.81
C PHE A 122 1.45 -5.29 -13.36
N MET A 123 1.27 -4.11 -13.93
CA MET A 123 0.02 -3.66 -14.55
C MET A 123 -0.35 -4.51 -15.76
N ALA A 124 0.61 -4.90 -16.59
CA ALA A 124 0.34 -5.73 -17.77
C ALA A 124 0.02 -7.19 -17.40
N VAL A 125 0.70 -7.74 -16.38
CA VAL A 125 0.63 -9.18 -16.06
C VAL A 125 -0.43 -9.50 -15.02
N PHE A 126 -0.54 -8.71 -13.96
CA PHE A 126 -1.40 -9.06 -12.81
C PHE A 126 -2.75 -8.35 -12.82
N VAL A 127 -2.81 -7.07 -13.20
CA VAL A 127 -4.05 -6.27 -13.13
C VAL A 127 -5.21 -6.84 -13.96
N PRO A 128 -5.01 -7.41 -15.18
CA PRO A 128 -6.11 -8.02 -15.92
C PRO A 128 -6.82 -9.13 -15.14
N SER A 129 -6.10 -9.86 -14.28
CA SER A 129 -6.67 -10.93 -13.46
C SER A 129 -7.62 -10.40 -12.36
N PHE A 130 -7.54 -9.11 -12.00
CA PHE A 130 -8.46 -8.49 -11.03
C PHE A 130 -9.81 -8.09 -11.64
N HIS A 131 -9.96 -8.21 -12.95
CA HIS A 131 -11.26 -8.08 -13.63
C HIS A 131 -11.96 -9.42 -13.82
N LEU A 132 -11.26 -10.52 -13.60
CA LEU A 132 -11.81 -11.87 -13.67
C LEU A 132 -12.48 -12.22 -12.35
N SER A 133 -13.66 -12.83 -12.44
CA SER A 133 -14.29 -13.51 -11.33
C SER A 133 -13.46 -14.73 -10.88
N LEU A 134 -13.66 -15.19 -9.64
CA LEU A 134 -12.97 -16.38 -9.11
C LEU A 134 -13.18 -17.63 -9.99
N ASP A 135 -14.34 -17.74 -10.63
CA ASP A 135 -14.66 -18.83 -11.57
C ASP A 135 -13.87 -18.71 -12.88
N GLU A 136 -13.65 -17.50 -13.40
CA GLU A 136 -12.87 -17.26 -14.63
C GLU A 136 -11.36 -17.51 -14.42
N ILE A 137 -10.83 -17.19 -13.23
CA ILE A 137 -9.43 -17.48 -12.86
C ILE A 137 -9.17 -19.00 -12.81
N SER A 138 -10.18 -19.79 -12.48
CA SER A 138 -10.05 -21.24 -12.28
C SER A 138 -10.08 -22.04 -13.59
N GLN A 139 -10.47 -21.44 -14.72
CA GLN A 139 -10.57 -22.15 -16.01
C GLN A 139 -9.30 -22.09 -16.88
N ASP A 140 -8.36 -21.19 -16.59
CA ASP A 140 -7.13 -20.98 -17.38
C ASP A 140 -5.90 -21.75 -16.86
N SER A 141 -6.07 -22.74 -15.98
CA SER A 141 -5.02 -23.73 -15.68
C SER A 141 -5.25 -25.02 -16.47
N PRO A 142 -4.64 -25.21 -17.66
CA PRO A 142 -4.43 -26.55 -18.16
C PRO A 142 -3.41 -27.24 -17.24
N LEU A 143 -3.85 -28.33 -16.60
CA LEU A 143 -2.98 -29.30 -15.94
C LEU A 143 -1.91 -29.83 -16.91
#